data_AF-A0A1G9W2Y3-F1
#
_entry.id   AF-A0A1G9W2Y3-F1
#
_cell.length_a   1.000
_cell.length_b   1.000
_cell.length_c   1.000
_cell.angle_alpha   90.00
_cell.angle_beta   90.00
_cell.angle_gamma   90.00
#
_symmetry.space_group_name_H-M   'P 1'
#
loop_
_entity.id
_entity.type
_entity.pdbx_description
1 polymer ?
#
loop_
_entity_poly.entity_id
_entity_poly.type
_entity_poly.pdbx_seq_one_letter_code
_entity_poly.pdbx_strand_id
1 'polypeptide(L)'
;MAVFLAAVVAFLGGRAWKGYTPEGGDGGSLLHSLKGSPLVWVLSFLLVVGGVAASVVVFVSGPPGQQALVSGVLVGVGALLLAGYVGYGTFTSTRAHGHTNAVAAMLSAWALGTLFLFAITASLLLA
;
A
#
# COMPACT_ATOMS: atom_id res chain seq x y z
N MET A 1 9.73 -11.61 -4.21
CA MET A 1 8.42 -12.18 -4.60
C MET A 1 7.71 -12.86 -3.43
N ALA A 2 8.29 -13.91 -2.83
CA ALA A 2 7.65 -14.68 -1.75
C ALA A 2 7.33 -13.85 -0.49
N VAL A 3 8.22 -12.94 -0.09
CA VAL A 3 8.02 -12.08 1.10
C VAL A 3 6.88 -11.08 0.90
N PHE A 4 6.80 -10.50 -0.31
CA PHE A 4 5.70 -9.58 -0.67
C PHE A 4 4.36 -10.30 -0.72
N LEU A 5 4.32 -11.48 -1.34
CA LEU A 5 3.12 -12.32 -1.36
C LEU A 5 2.73 -12.77 0.06
N ALA A 6 3.69 -13.14 0.90
CA ALA A 6 3.44 -13.48 2.30
C ALA A 6 2.88 -12.29 3.09
N ALA A 7 3.40 -11.07 2.86
CA ALA A 7 2.89 -9.85 3.48
C ALA A 7 1.47 -9.51 3.00
N VAL A 8 1.18 -9.65 1.71
CA VAL A 8 -0.16 -9.43 1.14
C VAL A 8 -1.15 -10.48 1.65
N VAL A 9 -0.76 -11.76 1.71
CA VAL A 9 -1.57 -12.85 2.24
C VAL A 9 -1.80 -12.69 3.74
N ALA A 10 -0.78 -12.29 4.51
CA ALA A 10 -0.93 -11.99 5.93
C ALA A 10 -1.84 -10.76 6.17
N PHE A 11 -1.75 -9.74 5.32
CA PHE A 11 -2.60 -8.56 5.39
C PHE A 11 -4.07 -8.86 5.02
N LEU A 12 -4.29 -9.69 4.01
CA LEU A 12 -5.62 -10.15 3.59
C LEU A 12 -6.23 -11.13 4.60
N GLY A 13 -5.42 -12.03 5.16
CA GLY A 13 -5.82 -13.05 6.13
C GLY A 13 -5.99 -12.54 7.56
N GLY A 14 -5.23 -11.51 7.95
CA GLY A 14 -5.31 -10.89 9.29
C GLY A 14 -6.53 -9.97 9.47
N ARG A 15 -7.24 -9.64 8.39
CA ARG A 15 -8.48 -8.89 8.46
C ARG A 15 -9.58 -9.86 8.85
N ALA A 16 -9.93 -9.96 10.13
CA ALA A 16 -11.01 -10.85 10.58
C ALA A 16 -12.33 -10.51 9.86
N TRP A 17 -12.69 -11.28 8.83
CA TRP A 17 -13.91 -11.08 8.03
C TRP A 17 -15.19 -11.59 8.73
N LYS A 18 -15.10 -12.13 9.96
CA LYS A 18 -16.24 -12.78 10.67
C LYS A 18 -16.32 -12.51 12.18
N GLY A 19 -16.53 -11.26 12.59
CA GLY A 19 -16.84 -11.00 14.00
C GLY A 19 -17.32 -9.58 14.27
N TYR A 20 -18.55 -9.26 13.88
CA TYR A 20 -19.28 -8.19 14.55
C TYR A 20 -20.02 -8.81 15.73
N THR A 21 -19.40 -8.74 16.91
CA THR A 21 -20.05 -8.98 18.20
C THR A 21 -20.11 -7.65 18.94
N PRO A 22 -21.29 -7.04 19.11
CA PRO A 22 -21.41 -5.80 19.87
C PRO A 22 -21.45 -6.17 21.35
N GLU A 23 -20.30 -6.42 21.96
CA GLU A 23 -20.21 -6.52 23.41
C GLU A 23 -18.85 -6.01 23.91
N GLY A 24 -18.93 -5.23 24.99
CA GLY A 24 -17.89 -4.35 25.48
C GLY A 24 -16.54 -5.04 25.72
N GLY A 25 -15.50 -4.43 25.17
CA GLY A 25 -14.12 -4.74 25.50
C GLY A 25 -13.41 -3.45 25.86
N ASP A 26 -13.34 -3.15 27.15
CA ASP A 26 -12.37 -2.22 27.76
C ASP A 26 -10.95 -2.81 27.61
N GLY A 27 -10.51 -2.93 26.37
CA GLY A 27 -9.18 -3.36 25.98
C GLY A 27 -8.62 -2.31 25.06
N GLY A 28 -8.25 -1.16 25.64
CA GLY A 28 -7.58 -0.04 24.96
C GLY A 28 -6.26 -0.50 24.33
N SER A 29 -6.37 -1.15 23.17
CA SER A 29 -5.28 -1.64 22.37
C SER A 29 -4.39 -0.45 22.02
N LEU A 30 -3.10 -0.52 22.33
CA LEU A 30 -2.09 0.47 21.96
C LEU A 30 -2.23 0.89 20.48
N LEU A 31 -2.67 -0.02 19.60
CA LEU A 31 -2.96 0.24 18.18
C LEU A 31 -4.07 1.28 17.93
N HIS A 32 -5.05 1.41 18.83
CA HIS A 32 -6.10 2.44 18.73
C HIS A 32 -5.56 3.82 19.13
N SER A 33 -4.68 3.87 20.14
CA SER A 33 -4.00 5.09 20.58
C SER A 33 -2.94 5.56 19.56
N LEU A 34 -2.19 4.64 18.97
CA LEU A 34 -1.22 4.91 17.89
C LEU A 34 -1.89 5.39 16.60
N LYS A 35 -3.05 4.85 16.22
CA LYS A 35 -3.81 5.28 15.04
C LYS A 35 -4.36 6.70 15.15
N GLY A 36 -4.66 7.15 16.38
CA GLY A 36 -5.17 8.48 16.67
C GLY A 36 -4.11 9.57 16.79
N SER A 37 -2.81 9.21 16.87
CA SER A 37 -1.72 10.17 17.07
C SER A 37 -1.17 10.69 15.73
N PRO A 38 -1.34 11.99 15.41
CA PRO A 38 -0.83 12.56 14.16
C PRO A 38 0.68 12.42 13.99
N LEU A 39 1.42 12.42 15.11
CA LEU A 39 2.88 12.26 15.12
C LEU A 39 3.34 10.93 14.51
N VAL A 40 2.58 9.86 14.72
CA VAL A 40 2.92 8.52 14.19
C VAL A 40 2.87 8.53 12.67
N TRP A 41 1.87 9.20 12.09
CA TRP A 41 1.73 9.37 10.64
C TRP A 41 2.84 10.25 10.07
N VAL A 42 3.16 11.36 10.74
CA VAL A 42 4.26 12.25 10.32
C VAL A 42 5.60 11.52 10.33
N LEU A 43 5.91 10.79 11.41
CA LEU A 43 7.17 10.04 11.51
C LEU A 43 7.23 8.91 10.48
N SER A 44 6.13 8.19 10.28
CA SER A 44 6.04 7.14 9.27
C SER A 44 6.24 7.69 7.85
N PHE A 45 5.63 8.85 7.56
CA PHE A 45 5.82 9.55 6.29
C PHE A 45 7.29 9.98 6.10
N LEU A 46 7.89 10.62 7.10
CA LEU A 46 9.29 11.04 7.04
C LEU A 46 10.24 9.85 6.87
N LEU A 47 9.95 8.72 7.52
CA LEU A 47 10.73 7.50 7.39
C LEU A 47 10.64 6.90 5.97
N VAL A 48 9.45 6.87 5.38
CA VAL A 48 9.26 6.42 3.99
C VAL A 48 9.99 7.35 3.02
N VAL A 49 9.78 8.66 3.14
CA VAL A 49 10.42 9.66 2.27
C VAL A 49 11.94 9.64 2.41
N GLY A 50 12.44 9.62 3.65
CA GLY A 50 13.87 9.54 3.94
C GLY A 50 14.49 8.24 3.40
N GLY A 51 13.79 7.11 3.56
CA GLY A 51 14.22 5.82 3.00
C GLY A 51 14.29 5.82 1.47
N VAL A 52 13.29 6.41 0.79
CA VAL A 52 13.28 6.57 -0.66
C VAL A 52 14.40 7.50 -1.12
N ALA A 53 14.59 8.65 -0.47
CA ALA A 53 15.65 9.60 -0.79
C ALA A 53 17.05 8.97 -0.63
N ALA A 54 17.28 8.26 0.48
CA ALA A 54 18.53 7.54 0.70
C ALA A 54 18.76 6.44 -0.34
N SER A 55 17.70 5.72 -0.73
CA SER A 55 17.76 4.71 -1.79
C SER A 55 18.17 5.31 -3.13
N VAL A 56 17.67 6.50 -3.48
CA VAL A 56 18.08 7.20 -4.71
C VAL A 56 19.57 7.54 -4.69
N VAL A 57 20.10 8.02 -3.56
CA VAL A 57 21.54 8.31 -3.43
C VAL A 57 22.37 7.04 -3.62
N VAL A 58 21.98 5.93 -3.00
CA VAL A 58 22.68 4.64 -3.16
C VAL A 58 22.55 4.11 -4.59
N PHE A 59 21.41 4.32 -5.25
CA PHE A 59 21.22 3.92 -6.65
C PHE A 59 22.15 4.71 -7.59
N VAL A 60 22.35 6.01 -7.36
CA VAL A 60 23.22 6.85 -8.19
C VAL A 60 24.70 6.62 -7.90
N SER A 61 25.08 6.41 -6.65
CA SER A 61 26.48 6.34 -6.21
C SER A 61 27.03 4.93 -5.98
N GLY A 62 26.17 3.92 -5.91
CA GLY A 62 26.55 2.57 -5.51
C GLY A 62 27.12 1.70 -6.65
N PRO A 63 27.82 0.61 -6.33
CA PRO A 63 28.26 -0.38 -7.31
C PRO A 63 27.09 -1.19 -7.91
N PRO A 64 27.25 -1.83 -9.08
CA PRO A 64 26.15 -2.41 -9.86
C PRO A 64 25.27 -3.41 -9.10
N GLY A 65 25.86 -4.24 -8.25
CA GLY A 65 25.12 -5.21 -7.43
C GLY A 65 24.19 -4.56 -6.41
N GLN A 66 24.60 -3.40 -5.87
CA GLN A 66 23.80 -2.64 -4.90
C GLN A 66 22.71 -1.83 -5.62
N GLN A 67 23.01 -1.29 -6.80
CA GLN A 67 22.03 -0.60 -7.65
C GLN A 67 20.85 -1.52 -8.03
N ALA A 68 21.13 -2.77 -8.42
CA ALA A 68 20.09 -3.74 -8.79
C ALA A 68 19.16 -4.10 -7.62
N LEU A 69 19.70 -4.17 -6.41
CA LEU A 69 18.91 -4.47 -5.21
C LEU A 69 18.01 -3.28 -4.85
N VAL A 70 18.58 -2.06 -4.89
CA VAL A 70 17.87 -0.83 -4.54
C VAL A 70 16.81 -0.46 -5.59
N SER A 71 17.06 -0.73 -6.87
CA SER A 71 16.05 -0.53 -7.92
C SER A 71 14.83 -1.42 -7.72
N GLY A 72 15.02 -2.69 -7.35
CA GLY A 72 13.93 -3.59 -7.01
C GLY A 72 13.10 -3.10 -5.82
N VAL A 73 13.76 -2.56 -4.79
CA VAL A 73 13.08 -1.97 -3.62
C VAL A 73 12.29 -0.72 -4.02
N LEU A 74 12.90 0.21 -4.77
CA LEU A 74 12.25 1.43 -5.24
C LEU A 74 11.02 1.13 -6.11
N VAL A 75 11.13 0.18 -7.04
CA VAL A 75 10.01 -0.26 -7.88
C VAL A 75 8.90 -0.87 -7.01
N GLY A 76 9.25 -1.75 -6.06
CA GLY A 76 8.28 -2.37 -5.17
C GLY A 76 7.53 -1.37 -4.29
N VAL A 77 8.25 -0.43 -3.67
CA VAL A 77 7.65 0.64 -2.85
C VAL A 77 6.80 1.57 -3.70
N GLY A 78 7.30 2.00 -4.86
CA GLY A 78 6.57 2.84 -5.79
C GLY A 78 5.27 2.19 -6.28
N ALA A 79 5.32 0.91 -6.66
CA ALA A 79 4.15 0.15 -7.07
C ALA A 79 3.12 0.03 -5.94
N LEU A 80 3.57 -0.23 -4.70
CA LEU A 80 2.68 -0.30 -3.54
C LEU A 80 2.01 1.03 -3.23
N LEU A 81 2.76 2.13 -3.27
CA LEU A 81 2.22 3.48 -3.07
C LEU A 81 1.22 3.85 -4.16
N LEU A 82 1.53 3.55 -5.42
CA LEU A 82 0.64 3.83 -6.54
C LEU A 82 -0.66 3.03 -6.44
N ALA A 83 -0.57 1.71 -6.21
CA ALA A 83 -1.74 0.86 -6.03
C ALA A 83 -2.56 1.26 -4.80
N GLY A 84 -1.89 1.58 -3.68
CA GLY A 84 -2.53 2.10 -2.48
C GLY A 84 -3.28 3.40 -2.74
N TYR A 85 -2.63 4.36 -3.41
CA TYR A 85 -3.22 5.65 -3.77
C TYR A 85 -4.44 5.50 -4.69
N VAL A 86 -4.31 4.72 -5.77
CA VAL A 86 -5.40 4.49 -6.73
C VAL A 86 -6.55 3.73 -6.05
N GLY A 87 -6.27 2.59 -5.41
CA GLY A 87 -7.30 1.77 -4.79
C GLY A 87 -8.02 2.50 -3.64
N TYR A 88 -7.26 3.06 -2.70
CA TYR A 88 -7.83 3.78 -1.57
C TYR A 88 -8.49 5.10 -2.01
N GLY A 89 -7.87 5.85 -2.92
CA GLY A 89 -8.41 7.09 -3.46
C GLY A 89 -9.71 6.88 -4.22
N THR A 90 -9.80 5.85 -5.07
CA THR A 90 -11.05 5.48 -5.74
C THR A 90 -12.11 5.08 -4.72
N PHE A 91 -11.75 4.29 -3.70
CA PHE A 91 -12.68 3.88 -2.66
C PHE A 91 -13.24 5.07 -1.85
N THR A 92 -12.37 5.96 -1.36
CA THR A 92 -12.77 7.12 -0.56
C THR A 92 -13.55 8.14 -1.38
N SER A 93 -13.13 8.39 -2.62
CA SER A 93 -13.87 9.25 -3.54
C SER A 93 -15.28 8.70 -3.81
N THR A 94 -15.41 7.41 -4.11
CA THR A 94 -16.71 6.77 -4.34
C THR A 94 -17.60 6.83 -3.09
N ARG A 95 -17.01 6.63 -1.90
CA ARG A 95 -17.69 6.77 -0.61
C ARG A 95 -18.17 8.20 -0.34
N ALA A 96 -17.38 9.21 -0.70
CA ALA A 96 -17.75 10.61 -0.53
C ALA A 96 -18.99 10.99 -1.36
N HIS A 97 -19.26 10.26 -2.44
CA HIS A 97 -20.45 10.42 -3.28
C HIS A 97 -21.68 9.62 -2.78
N GLY A 98 -21.61 9.02 -1.58
CA GLY A 98 -22.75 8.34 -0.94
C GLY A 98 -23.02 6.91 -1.42
N HIS A 99 -22.15 6.33 -2.26
CA HIS A 99 -22.28 4.95 -2.70
C HIS A 99 -21.99 3.93 -1.59
N THR A 100 -22.56 2.73 -1.71
CA THR A 100 -22.35 1.64 -0.74
C THR A 100 -20.92 1.10 -0.79
N ASN A 101 -20.51 0.43 0.29
CA ASN A 101 -19.17 -0.16 0.43
C ASN A 101 -18.86 -1.16 -0.69
N ALA A 102 -19.88 -1.91 -1.13
CA ALA A 102 -19.76 -2.89 -2.19
C ALA A 102 -19.44 -2.23 -3.53
N VAL A 103 -20.12 -1.12 -3.85
CA VAL A 103 -19.88 -0.36 -5.08
C VAL A 103 -18.50 0.30 -5.05
N ALA A 104 -18.11 0.91 -3.93
CA ALA A 104 -16.78 1.49 -3.77
C ALA A 104 -15.67 0.45 -3.91
N ALA A 105 -15.86 -0.75 -3.33
CA ALA A 105 -14.92 -1.85 -3.47
C ALA A 105 -14.83 -2.34 -4.93
N MET A 106 -15.96 -2.54 -5.61
CA MET A 106 -16.00 -2.93 -7.01
C MET A 106 -15.25 -1.94 -7.91
N LEU A 107 -15.51 -0.64 -7.76
CA LEU A 107 -14.83 0.40 -8.56
C LEU A 107 -13.34 0.48 -8.26
N SER A 108 -12.93 0.34 -6.99
CA SER A 108 -11.51 0.28 -6.63
C SER A 108 -10.81 -0.95 -7.22
N ALA A 109 -11.47 -2.11 -7.23
CA ALA A 109 -10.92 -3.33 -7.83
C ALA A 109 -10.81 -3.20 -9.34
N TRP A 110 -11.77 -2.54 -9.99
CA TRP A 110 -11.73 -2.28 -11.43
C TRP A 110 -10.59 -1.32 -11.79
N ALA A 111 -10.41 -0.24 -11.03
CA ALA A 111 -9.30 0.70 -11.21
C ALA A 111 -7.92 0.05 -11.00
N LEU A 112 -7.80 -0.86 -10.02
CA LEU A 112 -6.57 -1.63 -9.83
C LEU A 112 -6.34 -2.63 -10.97
N GLY A 113 -7.40 -3.28 -11.47
CA GLY A 113 -7.33 -4.18 -12.61
C GLY A 113 -6.86 -3.49 -13.89
N THR A 114 -7.38 -2.30 -14.18
CA THR A 114 -6.96 -1.51 -15.35
C THR A 114 -5.52 -1.02 -15.20
N LEU A 115 -5.10 -0.59 -14.01
CA LEU A 115 -3.71 -0.23 -13.73
C LEU A 115 -2.77 -1.42 -13.96
N PHE A 116 -3.16 -2.62 -13.52
CA PHE A 116 -2.38 -3.84 -13.73
C PHE A 116 -2.25 -4.21 -15.21
N LEU A 117 -3.36 -4.16 -15.96
CA LEU A 117 -3.32 -4.38 -17.41
C LEU A 117 -2.42 -3.36 -18.11
N PHE A 118 -2.50 -2.09 -17.73
CA PHE A 118 -1.63 -1.05 -18.27
C PHE A 118 -0.15 -1.33 -18.00
N ALA A 119 0.19 -1.80 -16.79
CA ALA A 119 1.56 -2.18 -16.45
C ALA A 119 2.06 -3.36 -17.30
N ILE A 120 1.22 -4.37 -17.55
CA ILE A 120 1.55 -5.49 -18.44
C ILE A 120 1.75 -4.98 -19.87
N THR A 121 0.83 -4.16 -20.38
CA THR A 121 0.94 -3.62 -21.74
C THR A 121 2.21 -2.78 -21.91
N ALA A 122 2.53 -1.91 -20.94
CA ALA A 122 3.77 -1.15 -20.95
C ALA A 122 4.99 -2.08 -20.91
N SER A 123 4.96 -3.13 -20.07
CA SER A 123 6.04 -4.13 -20.03
C SER A 123 6.21 -4.86 -21.35
N LEU A 124 5.13 -5.12 -22.10
CA LEU A 124 5.19 -5.77 -23.41
C LEU A 124 5.71 -4.84 -24.52
N LEU A 125 5.46 -3.54 -24.40
CA LEU A 125 5.92 -2.54 -25.39
C LEU A 125 7.35 -2.08 -25.16
N LEU A 126 7.82 -2.12 -23.91
CA LEU A 126 9.15 -1.66 -23.50
C LEU A 126 10.18 -2.80 -23.37
N ALA A 127 9.72 -4.06 -23.41
CA ALA A 127 10.58 -5.25 -23.49
C ALA A 127 11.03 -5.50 -24.92
#